data_AF-A0ABC8WGG9-F1
#
_entry.id   AF-A0ABC8WGG9-F1
#
_cell.length_a   1.000
_cell.length_b   1.000
_cell.length_c   1.000
_cell.angle_alpha   90.00
_cell.angle_beta   90.00
_cell.angle_gamma   90.00
#
_symmetry.space_group_name_H-M   'P 1'
#
loop_
_entity.id
_entity.type
_entity.pdbx_description
1 polymer ?
#
loop_
_entity_poly.entity_id
_entity_poly.type
_entity_poly.pdbx_seq_one_letter_code
_entity_poly.pdbx_strand_id
1 'polypeptide(L)'
;MIKAQVHDAISPLQAETLAAQLATQVTKALQIQSCTYFSDCQLLIDSLKAPNPVRRSAHWRLRPLIAEIISNSTNQVSSFCKIPRQSNKTAHRLAKQARQSIPQTCTFACNNQSHAGLCPVLHALQNTLWGSFLPLSVLCC
;
A
#
# COMPACT_ATOMS: atom_id res chain seq x y z
N MET A 1 -8.77 -0.03 -6.37
CA MET A 1 -8.30 -1.25 -5.69
C MET A 1 -7.03 -1.76 -6.36
N ILE A 2 -6.03 -2.19 -5.59
CA ILE A 2 -4.76 -2.70 -6.11
C ILE A 2 -4.47 -4.05 -5.46
N LYS A 3 -4.10 -5.03 -6.28
CA LYS A 3 -3.62 -6.35 -5.84
C LYS A 3 -2.20 -6.52 -6.35
N ALA A 4 -1.26 -6.74 -5.43
CA ALA A 4 0.14 -6.93 -5.76
C ALA A 4 0.76 -8.02 -4.87
N GLN A 5 1.76 -8.70 -5.41
CA GLN A 5 2.62 -9.64 -4.69
C GLN A 5 3.93 -8.97 -4.29
N VAL A 6 4.55 -9.53 -3.26
CA VAL A 6 5.93 -9.25 -2.86
C VAL A 6 6.53 -10.58 -2.43
N HIS A 7 7.70 -10.93 -2.97
CA HIS A 7 8.27 -12.28 -2.80
C HIS A 7 8.95 -12.47 -1.43
N ASP A 8 9.39 -11.38 -0.78
CA ASP A 8 10.29 -11.44 0.37
C ASP A 8 9.63 -11.14 1.73
N ALA A 9 8.29 -11.25 1.83
CA ALA A 9 7.62 -11.08 3.11
C ALA A 9 7.83 -12.32 4.01
N ILE A 10 8.79 -12.22 4.94
CA ILE A 10 9.18 -13.31 5.85
C ILE A 10 8.33 -13.37 7.13
N SER A 11 7.46 -12.39 7.37
CA SER A 11 6.56 -12.38 8.54
C SER A 11 5.26 -11.63 8.26
N PRO A 12 4.18 -11.92 9.00
CA PRO A 12 2.93 -11.18 8.89
C PRO A 12 3.12 -9.66 9.10
N LEU A 13 3.91 -9.25 10.10
CA LEU A 13 4.14 -7.83 10.38
C LEU A 13 4.89 -7.13 9.24
N GLN A 14 5.85 -7.80 8.61
CA GLN A 14 6.53 -7.25 7.44
C GLN A 14 5.58 -7.15 6.23
N ALA A 15 4.71 -8.14 6.03
CA ALA A 15 3.69 -8.09 4.97
C ALA A 15 2.73 -6.89 5.16
N GLU A 16 2.28 -6.65 6.39
CA GLU A 16 1.47 -5.46 6.73
C GLU A 16 2.23 -4.16 6.47
N THR A 17 3.51 -4.12 6.81
CA THR A 17 4.37 -2.94 6.56
C THR A 17 4.57 -2.68 5.07
N LEU A 18 4.83 -3.73 4.29
CA LEU A 18 4.93 -3.67 2.82
C LEU A 18 3.61 -3.22 2.18
N ALA A 19 2.47 -3.68 2.71
CA ALA A 19 1.16 -3.21 2.25
C ALA A 19 0.96 -1.71 2.49
N ALA A 20 1.40 -1.19 3.64
CA ALA A 20 1.36 0.25 3.92
C ALA A 20 2.34 1.04 3.03
N GLN A 21 3.53 0.52 2.77
CA GLN A 21 4.48 1.11 1.82
C GLN A 21 3.90 1.20 0.41
N LEU A 22 3.27 0.12 -0.07
CA LEU A 22 2.60 0.12 -1.36
C LEU A 22 1.52 1.21 -1.41
N ALA A 23 0.75 1.37 -0.33
CA ALA A 23 -0.28 2.40 -0.25
C ALA A 23 0.32 3.81 -0.36
N THR A 24 1.42 4.13 0.35
CA THR A 24 2.04 5.46 0.27
C THR A 24 2.73 5.71 -1.09
N GLN A 25 3.28 4.67 -1.72
CA GLN A 25 3.84 4.76 -3.06
C GLN A 25 2.76 5.09 -4.10
N VAL A 26 1.62 4.42 -4.01
CA VAL A 26 0.45 4.65 -4.87
C VAL A 26 -0.11 6.05 -4.69
N THR A 27 -0.31 6.51 -3.45
CA THR A 27 -0.86 7.86 -3.20
C THR A 27 0.10 8.96 -3.65
N LYS A 28 1.41 8.75 -3.51
CA LYS A 28 2.44 9.64 -4.05
C LYS A 28 2.40 9.69 -5.58
N ALA A 29 2.30 8.53 -6.24
CA ALA A 29 2.18 8.46 -7.70
C ALA A 29 0.90 9.15 -8.22
N LEU A 30 -0.18 9.06 -7.45
CA LEU A 30 -1.45 9.74 -7.73
C LEU A 30 -1.48 11.22 -7.26
N GLN A 31 -0.39 11.72 -6.70
CA GLN A 31 -0.25 13.10 -6.19
C GLN A 31 -1.36 13.51 -5.20
N ILE A 32 -1.87 12.56 -4.41
CA ILE A 32 -2.91 12.82 -3.41
C ILE A 32 -2.33 13.69 -2.28
N GLN A 33 -2.94 14.83 -2.00
CA GLN A 33 -2.42 15.81 -1.03
C GLN A 33 -2.78 15.49 0.44
N SER A 34 -3.88 14.77 0.66
CA SER A 34 -4.33 14.38 2.00
C SER A 34 -4.85 12.94 1.97
N CYS A 35 -4.35 12.10 2.88
CA CYS A 35 -4.72 10.69 2.92
C CYS A 35 -4.72 10.13 4.36
N THR A 36 -5.70 9.27 4.63
CA THR A 36 -5.75 8.46 5.85
C THR A 36 -5.54 7.00 5.47
N TYR A 37 -4.47 6.41 5.98
CA TYR A 37 -4.11 5.02 5.80
C TYR A 37 -4.71 4.18 6.92
N PHE A 38 -5.46 3.16 6.57
CA PHE A 38 -6.08 2.25 7.53
C PHE A 38 -5.38 0.89 7.54
N SER A 39 -5.15 0.34 8.74
CA SER A 39 -4.66 -1.03 8.93
C SER A 39 -5.33 -1.64 10.15
N ASP A 40 -5.54 -2.96 10.15
CA ASP A 40 -5.93 -3.71 11.33
C ASP A 40 -4.74 -4.23 12.16
N CYS A 41 -3.50 -3.93 11.77
CA CYS A 41 -2.29 -4.29 12.49
C CYS A 41 -1.89 -3.22 13.52
N GLN A 42 -2.17 -3.47 14.81
CA GLN A 42 -1.86 -2.51 15.89
C GLN A 42 -0.35 -2.19 15.97
N LEU A 43 0.51 -3.22 15.91
CA LEU A 43 1.96 -3.06 16.01
C LEU A 43 2.54 -2.14 14.91
N LEU A 44 1.99 -2.21 13.70
CA LEU A 44 2.37 -1.31 12.61
C LEU A 44 1.96 0.13 12.90
N ILE A 45 0.70 0.34 13.31
CA ILE A 45 0.18 1.67 13.64
C ILE A 45 0.98 2.31 14.79
N ASP A 46 1.28 1.54 15.84
CA ASP A 46 2.09 2.02 16.97
C ASP A 46 3.51 2.37 16.52
N SER A 47 4.12 1.54 15.64
CA SER A 47 5.45 1.81 15.09
C SER A 47 5.49 3.10 14.27
N LEU A 48 4.47 3.36 13.44
CA LEU A 48 4.37 4.56 12.61
C LEU A 48 4.05 5.82 13.41
N LYS A 49 3.36 5.69 14.54
CA LYS A 49 3.03 6.81 15.43
C LYS A 49 4.07 7.09 16.51
N ALA A 50 5.03 6.19 16.70
CA ALA A 50 6.06 6.34 17.71
C ALA A 50 6.89 7.62 17.46
N PRO A 51 7.37 8.31 18.51
CA PRO A 51 8.34 9.40 18.33
C PRO A 51 9.59 8.86 17.62
N ASN A 52 10.00 9.47 16.49
CA ASN A 52 11.06 8.96 15.62
C ASN A 52 10.83 7.51 15.14
N PRO A 53 9.80 7.25 14.29
CA PRO A 53 9.37 5.90 13.91
C PRO A 53 10.48 5.00 13.37
N VAL A 54 11.42 5.55 12.60
CA VAL A 54 12.54 4.81 12.02
C VAL A 54 13.49 4.29 13.11
N ARG A 55 13.79 5.07 14.14
CA ARG A 55 14.69 4.63 15.22
C ARG A 55 13.97 3.72 16.21
N ARG A 56 12.72 4.04 16.53
CA ARG A 56 11.91 3.39 17.57
C ARG A 56 11.03 2.23 17.09
N SER A 57 11.05 1.89 15.79
CA SER A 57 10.36 0.70 15.31
C SER A 57 10.75 -0.51 16.15
N ALA A 58 9.74 -1.21 16.67
CA ALA A 58 9.91 -2.35 17.57
C ALA A 58 10.77 -3.47 16.96
N HIS A 59 10.81 -3.55 15.62
CA HIS A 59 11.60 -4.54 14.90
C HIS A 59 12.56 -3.86 13.92
N TRP A 60 13.87 -3.97 14.17
CA TRP A 60 14.91 -3.26 13.41
C TRP A 60 14.88 -3.52 11.88
N ARG A 61 14.44 -4.72 11.48
CA ARG A 61 14.29 -5.11 10.06
C ARG A 61 13.24 -4.30 9.29
N LEU A 62 12.29 -3.67 9.99
CA LEU A 62 11.23 -2.88 9.37
C LEU A 62 11.66 -1.43 9.12
N ARG A 63 12.78 -0.98 9.71
CA ARG A 63 13.24 0.42 9.65
C ARG A 63 13.37 0.96 8.21
N PRO A 64 13.89 0.20 7.23
CA PRO A 64 13.96 0.68 5.84
C PRO A 64 12.54 0.94 5.28
N LEU A 65 11.61 0.02 5.49
CA LEU A 65 10.22 0.14 5.03
C LEU A 65 9.51 1.32 5.70
N ILE A 66 9.71 1.51 7.01
CA ILE A 66 9.16 2.64 7.76
C ILE A 66 9.73 3.97 7.25
N ALA A 67 11.02 4.02 6.91
CA ALA A 67 11.65 5.21 6.33
C ALA A 67 11.05 5.54 4.95
N GLU A 68 10.82 4.53 4.11
CA GLU A 68 10.18 4.72 2.80
C GLU A 68 8.72 5.18 2.93
N ILE A 69 7.96 4.62 3.88
CA ILE A 69 6.59 5.06 4.17
C ILE A 69 6.57 6.56 4.51
N ILE A 70 7.45 7.01 5.41
CA ILE A 70 7.53 8.41 5.83
C ILE A 70 7.99 9.31 4.69
N SER A 71 9.01 8.89 3.94
CA SER A 71 9.52 9.64 2.78
C SER A 71 8.44 9.84 1.71
N ASN A 72 7.65 8.80 1.43
CA ASN A 72 6.56 8.89 0.47
C ASN A 72 5.43 9.82 0.93
N SER A 73 5.25 9.97 2.24
CA SER A 73 4.23 10.81 2.85
C SER A 73 4.70 12.24 3.22
N THR A 74 5.95 12.61 2.95
CA THR A 74 6.53 13.88 3.46
C THR A 74 5.82 15.14 2.96
N ASN A 75 5.32 15.13 1.72
CA ASN A 75 4.60 16.26 1.11
C ASN A 75 3.06 16.08 1.18
N GLN A 76 2.57 15.18 2.03
CA GLN A 76 1.16 14.83 2.12
C GLN A 76 0.69 14.98 3.57
N VAL A 77 -0.50 15.55 3.77
CA VAL A 77 -1.20 15.48 5.06
C VAL A 77 -1.64 14.03 5.27
N SER A 78 -0.84 13.27 6.03
CA SER A 78 -0.98 11.83 6.17
C SER A 78 -1.35 11.45 7.60
N SER A 79 -2.30 10.52 7.77
CA SER A 79 -2.56 9.90 9.07
C SER A 79 -2.65 8.38 8.94
N PHE A 80 -2.23 7.68 9.99
CA PHE A 80 -2.29 6.21 10.07
C PHE A 80 -3.27 5.81 11.16
N CYS A 81 -4.26 5.00 10.84
CA CYS A 81 -5.38 4.70 11.72
C CYS A 81 -5.61 3.21 11.86
N LYS A 82 -5.72 2.75 13.11
CA LYS A 82 -6.15 1.39 13.41
C LYS A 82 -7.63 1.25 13.13
N ILE A 83 -8.01 0.18 12.44
CA ILE A 83 -9.42 -0.22 12.26
C ILE A 83 -9.67 -1.65 12.77
N PRO A 84 -10.91 -2.02 13.10
CA PRO A 84 -11.27 -3.41 13.37
C PRO A 84 -11.01 -4.29 12.14
N ARG A 85 -10.60 -5.54 12.37
CA ARG A 85 -10.32 -6.51 11.29
C ARG A 85 -11.54 -6.78 10.41
N GLN A 86 -12.73 -6.73 10.99
CA GLN A 86 -14.00 -6.90 10.29
C GLN A 86 -14.25 -5.78 9.26
N SER A 87 -13.64 -4.61 9.42
CA SER A 87 -13.70 -3.49 8.48
C SER A 87 -12.62 -3.58 7.39
N ASN A 88 -11.56 -4.37 7.60
CA ASN A 88 -10.44 -4.53 6.66
C ASN A 88 -10.59 -5.73 5.69
N LYS A 89 -11.82 -6.17 5.42
CA LYS A 89 -12.11 -7.38 4.64
C LYS A 89 -11.55 -7.33 3.21
N THR A 90 -11.62 -6.18 2.56
CA THR A 90 -11.17 -6.02 1.18
C THR A 90 -9.65 -6.17 1.06
N ALA A 91 -8.88 -5.46 1.88
CA ALA A 91 -7.42 -5.55 1.86
C ALA A 91 -6.96 -6.97 2.21
N HIS A 92 -7.57 -7.59 3.24
CA HIS A 92 -7.27 -8.97 3.62
C HIS A 92 -7.51 -9.96 2.47
N ARG A 93 -8.66 -9.85 1.80
CA ARG A 93 -9.00 -10.70 0.64
C ARG A 93 -8.00 -10.50 -0.50
N LEU A 94 -7.64 -9.24 -0.82
CA LEU A 94 -6.68 -8.93 -1.88
C LEU A 94 -5.30 -9.50 -1.57
N ALA A 95 -4.80 -9.35 -0.33
CA ALA A 95 -3.52 -9.92 0.09
C ALA A 95 -3.51 -11.46 0.01
N LYS A 96 -4.60 -12.12 0.44
CA LYS A 96 -4.74 -13.58 0.33
C LYS A 96 -4.74 -14.05 -1.12
N GLN A 97 -5.52 -13.38 -1.99
CA GLN A 97 -5.57 -13.68 -3.41
C GLN A 97 -4.21 -13.45 -4.08
N ALA A 98 -3.53 -12.35 -3.74
CA ALA A 98 -2.19 -12.07 -4.24
C ALA A 98 -1.25 -13.21 -3.86
N ARG A 99 -1.18 -13.61 -2.60
CA ARG A 99 -0.31 -14.73 -2.16
C ARG A 99 -0.53 -16.05 -2.92
N GLN A 100 -1.77 -16.30 -3.37
CA GLN A 100 -2.15 -17.53 -4.07
C GLN A 100 -2.07 -17.42 -5.60
N SER A 101 -1.84 -16.23 -6.14
CA SER A 101 -1.80 -16.02 -7.59
C SER A 101 -0.47 -16.49 -8.18
N ILE A 102 -0.50 -16.92 -9.44
CA ILE A 102 0.72 -17.14 -10.21
C ILE A 102 1.14 -15.78 -10.79
N PRO A 103 2.43 -15.41 -10.75
CA PRO A 103 2.96 -14.22 -11.43
C PRO A 103 2.51 -14.18 -12.89
N GLN A 104 1.85 -13.10 -13.28
CA GLN A 104 1.35 -12.87 -14.64
C GLN A 104 1.36 -11.37 -14.94
N THR A 105 1.13 -11.00 -16.20
CA THR A 105 1.02 -9.60 -16.62
C THR A 105 -0.08 -8.89 -15.83
N CYS A 106 0.23 -7.71 -15.30
CA CYS A 106 -0.73 -6.90 -14.55
C CYS A 106 -1.92 -6.49 -15.44
N THR A 107 -3.13 -6.68 -14.93
CA THR A 107 -4.36 -6.18 -15.57
C THR A 107 -4.71 -4.79 -15.05
N PHE A 108 -4.98 -3.85 -15.95
CA PHE A 108 -5.43 -2.49 -15.62
C PHE A 108 -6.86 -2.30 -16.14
N ALA A 109 -7.78 -1.93 -15.26
CA ALA A 109 -9.18 -1.73 -15.62
C ALA A 109 -9.76 -0.50 -14.92
N CYS A 110 -10.68 0.19 -15.60
CA CYS A 110 -11.41 1.33 -15.06
C CYS A 110 -12.92 1.08 -15.20
N ASN A 111 -13.62 1.04 -14.07
CA ASN A 111 -15.07 0.87 -14.02
C ASN A 111 -15.82 2.20 -13.81
N ASN A 112 -15.09 3.30 -13.65
CA ASN A 112 -15.69 4.61 -13.48
C ASN A 112 -16.10 5.19 -14.85
N GLN A 113 -17.41 5.32 -15.06
CA GLN A 113 -17.99 5.81 -16.31
C GLN A 113 -17.59 7.25 -16.63
N SER A 114 -17.34 8.08 -15.61
CA SER A 114 -16.91 9.48 -15.78
C SER A 114 -15.52 9.62 -16.40
N HIS A 115 -14.72 8.54 -16.43
CA HIS A 115 -13.40 8.57 -17.05
C HIS A 115 -13.40 8.29 -18.56
N ALA A 116 -14.52 7.82 -19.15
CA ALA A 116 -14.78 7.70 -20.59
C ALA A 116 -13.58 7.33 -21.51
N GLY A 117 -12.67 6.44 -21.05
CA GLY A 117 -11.48 5.99 -21.78
C GLY A 117 -10.15 6.67 -21.40
N LEU A 118 -10.17 7.81 -20.73
CA LEU A 118 -9.00 8.52 -20.22
C LEU A 118 -8.99 8.50 -18.68
N CYS A 119 -8.56 7.37 -18.11
CA CYS A 119 -8.49 7.23 -16.65
C CYS A 119 -7.16 7.78 -16.10
N PRO A 120 -7.16 8.90 -15.36
CA PRO A 120 -5.93 9.49 -14.81
C PRO A 120 -5.24 8.56 -13.81
N VAL A 121 -6.02 7.77 -13.05
CA VAL A 121 -5.49 6.77 -12.11
C VAL A 121 -4.71 5.69 -12.83
N LEU A 122 -5.25 5.12 -13.90
CA LEU A 122 -4.55 4.09 -14.66
C LEU A 122 -3.32 4.68 -15.36
N HIS A 123 -3.43 5.88 -15.94
CA HIS A 123 -2.32 6.55 -16.60
C HIS A 123 -1.15 6.80 -15.64
N ALA A 124 -1.42 7.25 -14.41
CA ALA A 124 -0.38 7.46 -13.40
C ALA A 124 0.25 6.12 -12.96
N LEU A 125 -0.56 5.10 -12.68
CA LEU A 125 -0.09 3.83 -12.12
C LEU A 125 0.59 2.91 -13.14
N GLN A 126 0.27 3.03 -14.43
CA GLN A 126 0.98 2.32 -15.50
C GLN A 126 2.42 2.83 -15.68
N ASN A 127 2.65 4.12 -15.42
CA ASN A 127 3.95 4.76 -15.52
C ASN A 127 4.73 4.77 -14.18
N THR A 128 4.18 4.10 -13.15
CA THR A 128 4.81 4.04 -11.83
C THR A 128 5.82 2.89 -11.76
N LEU A 129 7.01 3.18 -11.21
CA LEU A 129 7.97 2.14 -10.84
C LEU A 129 7.46 1.42 -9.59
N TRP A 130 7.19 0.11 -9.68
CA TRP A 130 6.64 -0.69 -8.58
C TRP A 130 7.70 -1.25 -7.62
N GLY A 131 8.99 -1.15 -7.95
CA GLY A 131 10.07 -1.62 -7.09
C GLY A 131 9.98 -3.13 -6.81
N SER A 132 9.91 -3.52 -5.54
CA SER A 132 9.80 -4.92 -5.10
C SER A 132 8.39 -5.50 -5.24
N PHE A 133 7.40 -4.68 -5.60
CA PHE A 133 6.03 -5.12 -5.78
C PHE A 133 5.78 -5.60 -7.21
N LEU A 134 5.18 -6.77 -7.34
CA LEU A 134 4.64 -7.27 -8.60
C LEU A 134 3.13 -6.98 -8.65
N PRO A 135 2.67 -5.94 -9.37
CA PRO A 135 1.25 -5.68 -9.49
C PRO A 135 0.59 -6.81 -10.32
N LEU A 136 -0.54 -7.31 -9.83
CA LEU A 136 -1.33 -8.37 -10.50
C LEU A 136 -2.60 -7.80 -11.13
N SER A 137 -3.22 -6.83 -10.45
CA SER A 137 -4.37 -6.11 -10.98
C SER A 137 -4.54 -4.73 -10.34
N VAL A 138 -4.82 -3.73 -11.15
CA VAL A 138 -5.18 -2.37 -10.75
C VAL A 138 -6.58 -2.06 -11.28
N LEU A 139 -7.50 -1.77 -10.38
CA LEU A 139 -8.87 -1.38 -10.71
C LEU A 139 -9.12 0.06 -10.23
N CYS A 140 -9.39 0.97 -11.16
CA CYS A 140 -10.04 2.23 -10.84
C CYS A 140 -11.55 1.99 -10.78
N CYS A 141 -12.17 2.38 -9.67
CA CYS A 141 -13.60 2.23 -9.43
C CYS A 141 -14.19 3.60 -9.09
#